data_AF-A0A1F8TK87-F1
#
_entry.id   AF-A0A1F8TK87-F1
#
_cell.length_a   1.000
_cell.length_b   1.000
_cell.length_c   1.000
_cell.angle_alpha   90.00
_cell.angle_beta   90.00
_cell.angle_gamma   90.00
#
_symmetry.space_group_name_H-M   'P 1'
#
loop_
_entity.id
_entity.type
_entity.pdbx_description
1 polymer ?
#
loop_
_entity_poly.entity_id
_entity_poly.type
_entity_poly.pdbx_seq_one_letter_code
_entity_poly.pdbx_strand_id
1 'polypeptide(L)'
;MSQNKSKKYSKKRKRQTAKWRPILIALGGILLVAGAFLALRDKPAPKVPIEVKGSPSLKTDKEKIDLGDVKLGKTVEVSFQLTNVGDETLRFDEQPYIEVVEGC
;
A
#
# COMPACT_ATOMS: atom_id res chain seq x y z
N MET A 1 67.84 -54.83 6.94
CA MET A 1 66.99 -53.99 7.83
C MET A 1 66.79 -52.65 7.12
N SER A 2 65.63 -52.02 6.90
CA SER A 2 64.21 -52.29 7.14
C SER A 2 63.47 -51.34 6.15
N GLN A 3 62.64 -51.86 5.24
CA GLN A 3 61.86 -51.00 4.34
C GLN A 3 60.57 -50.56 5.02
N ASN A 4 60.46 -49.27 5.34
CA ASN A 4 59.29 -48.72 6.01
C ASN A 4 58.23 -48.32 4.98
N LYS A 5 57.16 -49.11 4.86
CA LYS A 5 56.01 -48.82 3.99
C LYS A 5 55.18 -47.69 4.59
N SER A 6 55.10 -46.55 3.90
CA SER A 6 54.20 -45.46 4.28
C SER A 6 52.74 -45.83 3.95
N LYS A 7 51.93 -46.04 4.98
CA LYS A 7 50.48 -46.22 4.84
C LYS A 7 49.83 -44.87 4.51
N LYS A 8 49.43 -44.68 3.25
CA LYS A 8 48.58 -43.55 2.83
C LYS A 8 47.18 -43.72 3.42
N TYR A 9 46.89 -42.99 4.49
CA TYR A 9 45.52 -42.84 4.99
C TYR A 9 44.71 -41.94 4.04
N SER A 10 43.81 -42.55 3.28
CA SER A 10 42.78 -41.86 2.50
C SER A 10 41.83 -41.12 3.45
N LYS A 11 42.01 -39.80 3.61
CA LYS A 11 41.02 -38.93 4.23
C LYS A 11 39.81 -38.80 3.29
N LYS A 12 38.76 -39.60 3.52
CA LYS A 12 37.43 -39.32 2.98
C LYS A 12 36.98 -37.98 3.58
N ARG A 13 37.02 -36.91 2.78
CA ARG A 13 36.35 -35.64 3.09
C ARG A 13 34.85 -35.94 3.24
N LYS A 14 34.39 -36.14 4.47
CA LYS A 14 32.97 -36.01 4.79
C LYS A 14 32.62 -34.57 4.44
N ARG A 15 31.87 -34.38 3.34
CA ARG A 15 31.16 -33.13 3.10
C ARG A 15 30.20 -32.96 4.27
N GLN A 16 30.65 -32.28 5.33
CA GLN A 16 29.77 -31.72 6.34
C GLN A 16 29.02 -30.58 5.62
N THR A 17 27.97 -30.94 4.89
CA THR A 17 26.94 -29.97 4.53
C THR A 17 26.40 -29.46 5.86
N ALA A 18 26.80 -28.23 6.21
CA ALA A 18 26.46 -27.59 7.47
C ALA A 18 24.95 -27.71 7.70
N LYS A 19 24.56 -28.60 8.63
CA LYS A 19 23.16 -28.97 8.91
C LYS A 19 22.25 -27.77 9.22
N TRP A 20 22.84 -26.62 9.50
CA TRP A 20 22.18 -25.37 9.86
C TRP A 20 21.82 -24.48 8.66
N ARG A 21 22.45 -24.67 7.50
CA ARG A 21 22.11 -23.92 6.28
C ARG A 21 20.64 -24.05 5.87
N PRO A 22 20.01 -25.25 5.83
CA PRO A 22 18.60 -25.34 5.49
C PRO A 22 17.70 -24.67 6.54
N ILE A 23 18.09 -24.69 7.82
CA ILE A 23 17.34 -24.03 8.90
C ILE A 23 17.36 -22.50 8.73
N LEU A 24 18.52 -21.93 8.42
CA LEU A 24 18.66 -20.49 8.18
C LEU A 24 17.87 -20.03 6.93
N ILE A 25 17.85 -20.85 5.87
CA ILE A 25 17.06 -20.56 4.67
C ILE A 25 15.56 -20.63 4.98
N ALA A 26 15.11 -21.64 5.72
CA ALA A 26 13.71 -21.77 6.12
C ALA A 26 13.27 -20.59 7.00
N LEU A 27 14.08 -20.20 7.97
CA LEU A 27 13.80 -19.06 8.85
C LEU A 27 13.76 -17.74 8.07
N GLY A 28 14.71 -17.52 7.17
CA GLY A 28 14.72 -16.34 6.29
C GLY A 28 13.50 -16.30 5.36
N GLY A 29 13.09 -17.44 4.81
CA GLY A 29 11.87 -17.56 4.01
C GLY A 29 10.62 -17.20 4.80
N ILE A 30 10.48 -17.71 6.03
CA ILE A 30 9.34 -17.39 6.91
C ILE A 30 9.32 -15.89 7.23
N LEU A 31 10.47 -15.29 7.55
CA LEU A 31 10.57 -13.85 7.83
C LEU A 31 10.18 -12.99 6.63
N LEU A 32 10.61 -13.37 5.42
CA LEU A 32 10.22 -12.66 4.20
C LEU A 32 8.73 -12.76 3.92
N VAL A 33 8.14 -13.95 4.08
CA VAL A 33 6.68 -14.15 3.89
C VAL A 33 5.89 -13.36 4.93
N ALA A 34 6.29 -13.39 6.20
CA ALA A 34 5.63 -12.62 7.26
C ALA A 34 5.75 -11.11 7.02
N GLY A 35 6.93 -10.63 6.61
CA GLY A 35 7.14 -9.22 6.25
C GLY A 35 6.26 -8.77 5.08
N ALA A 36 6.19 -9.57 4.02
CA ALA A 36 5.33 -9.30 2.87
C ALA A 36 3.84 -9.30 3.27
N PHE A 37 3.41 -10.28 4.08
CA PHE A 37 2.03 -10.34 4.58
C PHE A 37 1.65 -9.09 5.38
N LEU A 38 2.54 -8.63 6.27
CA LEU A 38 2.31 -7.41 7.06
C LEU A 38 2.30 -6.14 6.18
N ALA A 39 3.20 -6.06 5.19
CA ALA A 39 3.27 -4.92 4.28
C ALA A 39 2.04 -4.82 3.34
N LEU A 40 1.40 -5.96 3.04
CA LEU A 40 0.20 -6.04 2.21
C LEU A 40 -1.11 -5.87 3.02
N ARG A 41 -1.07 -5.69 4.35
CA ARG A 41 -2.30 -5.43 5.11
C ARG A 41 -2.85 -4.06 4.74
N ASP A 42 -4.16 -4.02 4.47
CA ASP A 42 -4.89 -2.79 4.18
C ASP A 42 -4.64 -1.76 5.28
N LYS A 43 -4.15 -0.58 4.90
CA LYS A 43 -4.03 0.53 5.83
C LYS A 43 -5.44 0.97 6.19
N PRO A 44 -5.76 1.16 7.48
CA PRO A 44 -7.07 1.69 7.86
C PRO A 44 -7.28 3.02 7.16
N ALA A 45 -8.47 3.20 6.57
CA ALA A 45 -8.85 4.46 5.94
C ALA A 45 -8.66 5.61 6.95
N PRO A 46 -8.19 6.79 6.50
CA PRO A 46 -8.10 7.95 7.36
C PRO A 46 -9.46 8.20 8.04
N LYS A 47 -9.46 8.27 9.38
CA LYS A 47 -10.67 8.54 10.16
C LYS A 47 -11.05 10.00 9.95
N VAL A 48 -12.16 10.22 9.25
CA VAL A 48 -12.79 11.54 9.15
C VAL A 48 -13.58 11.80 10.44
N PRO A 49 -13.47 12.97 11.07
CA PRO A 49 -14.33 13.34 12.18
C PRO A 49 -15.80 13.32 11.76
N ILE A 50 -16.65 12.70 12.57
CA ILE A 50 -18.10 12.70 12.37
C ILE A 50 -18.63 14.05 12.85
N GLU A 51 -19.17 14.85 11.92
CA GLU A 51 -19.80 16.14 12.20
C GLU A 51 -21.32 15.98 12.41
N VAL A 52 -21.94 15.03 11.71
CA VAL A 52 -23.39 14.78 11.75
C VAL A 52 -23.67 13.36 12.26
N LYS A 53 -24.60 13.22 13.21
CA LYS A 53 -24.99 11.93 13.81
C LYS A 53 -26.37 11.49 13.38
N GLY A 54 -26.53 10.19 13.14
CA GLY A 54 -27.77 9.54 12.71
C GLY A 54 -28.17 9.85 11.27
N SER A 55 -27.23 10.25 10.41
CA SER A 55 -27.53 10.49 8.99
C SER A 55 -26.26 10.51 8.12
N PRO A 56 -26.37 10.24 6.81
CA PRO A 56 -25.29 10.53 5.86
C PRO A 56 -25.17 12.04 5.68
N SER A 57 -23.95 12.55 5.49
CA SER A 57 -23.72 13.98 5.26
C SER A 57 -22.52 14.22 4.37
N LEU A 58 -22.72 14.91 3.24
CA LEU A 58 -21.64 15.24 2.31
C LEU A 58 -21.03 16.60 2.64
N LYS A 59 -19.70 16.69 2.59
CA LYS A 59 -18.97 17.95 2.66
C LYS A 59 -17.93 18.00 1.55
N THR A 60 -17.77 19.16 0.94
CA THR A 60 -16.69 19.43 -0.01
C THR A 60 -15.63 20.34 0.62
N ASP A 61 -14.39 20.24 0.16
CA ASP A 61 -13.34 21.20 0.50
C ASP A 61 -13.51 22.55 -0.23
N LYS A 62 -14.25 22.58 -1.35
CA LYS A 62 -14.47 23.77 -2.17
C LYS A 62 -15.90 23.82 -2.72
N GLU A 63 -16.70 24.76 -2.22
CA GLU A 63 -18.08 24.97 -2.70
C GLU A 63 -18.14 25.80 -3.99
N LYS A 64 -17.18 26.72 -4.20
CA LYS A 64 -17.01 27.51 -5.42
C LYS A 64 -15.55 27.46 -5.85
N ILE A 65 -15.33 27.31 -7.15
CA ILE A 65 -14.00 27.35 -7.76
C ILE A 65 -13.99 28.49 -8.78
N ASP A 66 -13.15 29.49 -8.51
CA ASP A 66 -12.89 30.57 -9.45
C ASP A 66 -11.67 30.19 -10.32
N LEU A 67 -11.89 30.16 -11.63
CA LEU A 67 -10.84 29.85 -12.61
C LEU A 67 -10.06 31.10 -13.05
N GLY A 68 -10.54 32.30 -12.70
CA GLY A 68 -10.03 33.56 -13.21
C GLY A 68 -10.12 33.67 -14.74
N ASP A 69 -9.20 34.43 -15.32
CA ASP A 69 -9.14 34.64 -16.78
C ASP A 69 -8.55 33.42 -17.51
N VAL A 70 -9.43 32.63 -18.12
CA VAL A 70 -9.03 31.50 -18.98
C VAL A 70 -9.00 31.94 -20.44
N LYS A 71 -7.83 31.83 -21.08
CA LYS A 71 -7.68 32.15 -22.51
C LYS A 71 -8.51 31.20 -23.38
N LEU A 72 -9.12 31.74 -24.45
CA LEU A 72 -9.87 30.95 -25.43
C LEU A 72 -9.03 29.78 -25.97
N GLY A 73 -9.66 28.61 -26.09
CA GLY A 73 -9.02 27.39 -26.56
C GLY A 73 -8.10 26.72 -25.53
N LYS A 74 -8.09 27.16 -24.27
CA LYS A 74 -7.42 26.46 -23.17
C LYS A 74 -8.42 25.69 -22.32
N THR A 75 -8.08 24.44 -22.07
CA THR A 75 -8.80 23.58 -21.12
C THR A 75 -8.15 23.69 -19.75
N VAL A 76 -8.97 23.85 -18.73
CA VAL A 76 -8.54 23.88 -17.32
C VAL A 76 -9.17 22.68 -16.63
N GLU A 77 -8.36 21.98 -15.84
CA GLU A 77 -8.81 20.88 -15.00
C GLU A 77 -8.92 21.35 -13.56
N VAL A 78 -10.00 20.98 -12.90
CA VAL A 78 -10.23 21.27 -11.48
C VAL A 78 -10.51 19.99 -10.72
N SER A 79 -10.04 19.97 -9.48
CA SER A 79 -10.32 18.90 -8.54
C SER A 79 -10.74 19.47 -7.19
N PHE A 80 -11.70 18.77 -6.59
CA PHE A 80 -12.22 18.98 -5.26
C PHE A 80 -12.50 17.62 -4.64
N GLN A 81 -12.46 17.57 -3.32
CA GLN A 81 -12.64 16.37 -2.54
C GLN A 81 -14.02 16.36 -1.92
N LEU A 82 -14.71 15.23 -2.07
CA LEU A 82 -15.97 14.95 -1.39
C LEU A 82 -15.71 14.03 -0.21
N THR A 83 -16.29 14.36 0.94
CA THR A 83 -16.09 13.62 2.19
C THR A 83 -17.44 13.35 2.86
N ASN A 84 -17.69 12.09 3.24
CA ASN A 84 -18.80 11.78 4.13
C ASN A 84 -18.41 12.14 5.57
N VAL A 85 -19.07 13.15 6.13
CA VAL A 85 -18.91 13.60 7.52
C VAL A 85 -20.06 13.13 8.42
N GLY A 86 -20.97 12.33 7.88
CA GLY A 86 -22.00 11.60 8.63
C GLY A 86 -21.50 10.26 9.17
N ASP A 87 -22.23 9.71 10.14
CA ASP A 87 -21.97 8.38 10.71
C ASP A 87 -22.72 7.24 10.00
N GLU A 88 -23.57 7.56 9.02
CA GLU A 88 -24.24 6.58 8.16
C GLU A 88 -23.62 6.50 6.76
N THR A 89 -23.99 5.45 6.02
CA THR A 89 -23.49 5.23 4.66
C THR A 89 -24.07 6.25 3.69
N LEU A 90 -23.20 7.02 3.03
CA LEU A 90 -23.59 7.95 1.97
C LEU A 90 -23.59 7.25 0.61
N ARG A 91 -24.70 7.39 -0.13
CA ARG A 91 -24.85 6.89 -1.50
C ARG A 91 -25.44 7.99 -2.38
N PHE A 92 -24.94 8.09 -3.60
CA PHE A 92 -25.54 8.95 -4.63
C PHE A 92 -26.62 8.15 -5.36
N ASP A 93 -27.86 8.65 -5.32
CA ASP A 93 -28.98 8.04 -6.05
C ASP A 93 -29.00 8.47 -7.53
N GLU A 94 -28.43 9.64 -7.81
CA GLU A 94 -28.31 10.22 -9.14
C GLU A 94 -26.85 10.59 -9.45
N GLN A 95 -26.56 10.86 -10.72
CA GLN A 95 -25.23 11.30 -11.12
C GLN A 95 -24.99 12.74 -10.60
N PRO A 96 -23.95 12.97 -9.77
CA PRO A 96 -23.65 14.32 -9.29
C PRO A 96 -23.23 15.22 -10.45
N TYR A 97 -23.70 16.45 -10.44
CA TYR A 97 -23.37 17.47 -11.45
C TYR A 97 -22.78 18.72 -10.79
N ILE A 98 -22.09 19.52 -11.60
CA ILE A 98 -21.62 20.86 -11.24
C ILE A 98 -22.33 21.87 -12.13
N GLU A 99 -22.54 23.07 -11.60
CA GLU A 99 -23.18 24.17 -12.32
C GLU A 99 -22.18 25.30 -12.55
N VAL A 100 -22.20 25.86 -13.75
CA VAL A 100 -21.46 27.08 -14.05
C VAL A 100 -22.27 28.27 -13.54
N VAL A 101 -21.81 28.87 -12.45
CA VAL A 101 -22.48 30.01 -11.83
C VAL A 101 -22.29 31.29 -12.68
N GLU A 102 -21.07 31.52 -13.15
CA GLU A 102 -20.65 32.70 -13.92
C GLU A 102 -19.61 32.28 -14.97
N GLY A 103 -19.68 32.85 -16.18
CA GLY A 103 -18.82 32.51 -17.31
C GLY A 103 -19.61 32.27 -18.60
N CYS A 104 -18.92 32.19 -19.75
CA CYS A 104 -19.50 31.89 -21.06
C CYS A 104 -18.88 30.62 -21.65
#